data_AF-A0A2N2E2V1-F1
#
_entry.id   AF-A0A2N2E2V1-F1
#
_cell.length_a   1.000
_cell.length_b   1.000
_cell.length_c   1.000
_cell.angle_alpha   90.00
_cell.angle_beta   90.00
_cell.angle_gamma   90.00
#
_symmetry.space_group_name_H-M   'P 1'
#
loop_
_entity.id
_entity.type
_entity.pdbx_description
1 polymer ?
#
loop_
_entity_poly.entity_id
_entity_poly.type
_entity_poly.pdbx_seq_one_letter_code
_entity_poly.pdbx_strand_id
1 'polypeptide(L)'
;MEKSVQNKKSILTIAYNLSGALEAVKLGRFIVLVDVIDMSTTMEGLREAGALKIWGAAPVGKGQPYTNPYLIGRAAAKEATKKNTQVFVIAEPRVGKLEERAERAGGVLAGIKDEGHKVSGIWPNLGAETAKFTNWQDKLAVIVSDAGGTIYDAVWQMGGQITTVTVARTMQMKGSLAAKKGIERAINMAGDSPLTIVAASSNAIEDVLAVQYLAQLYLSNY
;
A
#
# COMPACT_ATOMS: atom_id res chain seq x y z
N MET A 1 -20.31 -36.32 -10.99
CA MET A 1 -20.18 -35.87 -9.59
C MET A 1 -19.55 -34.48 -9.61
N GLU A 2 -20.38 -33.46 -9.82
CA GLU A 2 -20.02 -32.06 -9.64
C GLU A 2 -19.70 -31.85 -8.16
N LYS A 3 -18.42 -31.70 -7.83
CA LYS A 3 -18.03 -31.26 -6.50
C LYS A 3 -18.33 -29.77 -6.41
N SER A 4 -19.37 -29.48 -5.65
CA SER A 4 -19.73 -28.21 -5.04
C SER A 4 -18.50 -27.41 -4.58
N VAL A 5 -18.00 -26.52 -5.46
CA VAL A 5 -17.34 -25.30 -5.01
C VAL A 5 -18.46 -24.40 -4.53
N GLN A 6 -18.93 -24.66 -3.32
CA GLN A 6 -19.84 -23.77 -2.63
C GLN A 6 -19.02 -22.51 -2.32
N ASN A 7 -19.18 -21.55 -3.20
CA ASN A 7 -18.45 -20.30 -3.26
C ASN A 7 -18.58 -19.59 -1.91
N LYS A 8 -17.58 -19.72 -1.03
CA LYS A 8 -17.47 -18.91 0.18
C LYS A 8 -17.17 -17.49 -0.28
N LYS A 9 -18.21 -16.75 -0.68
CA LYS A 9 -18.14 -15.29 -0.76
C LYS A 9 -17.71 -14.82 0.62
N SER A 10 -16.44 -14.48 0.78
CA SER A 10 -15.96 -13.88 2.01
C SER A 10 -16.82 -12.64 2.25
N ILE A 11 -17.30 -12.43 3.47
CA ILE A 11 -18.10 -11.25 3.80
C ILE A 11 -17.25 -10.04 3.47
N LEU A 12 -17.63 -9.27 2.45
CA LEU A 12 -16.96 -8.03 2.08
C LEU A 12 -17.50 -6.87 2.93
N THR A 13 -16.62 -6.03 3.42
CA THR A 13 -16.99 -4.78 4.11
C THR A 13 -16.27 -3.61 3.46
N ILE A 14 -16.93 -2.46 3.39
CA ILE A 14 -16.30 -1.18 3.03
C ILE A 14 -16.10 -0.40 4.31
N ALA A 15 -14.92 0.22 4.46
CA ALA A 15 -14.63 1.15 5.54
C ALA A 15 -13.86 2.37 5.02
N TYR A 16 -13.66 3.34 5.91
CA TYR A 16 -13.05 4.62 5.56
C TYR A 16 -12.07 5.04 6.65
N ASN A 17 -11.02 5.74 6.24
CA ASN A 17 -10.00 6.34 7.10
C ASN A 17 -9.21 5.32 7.94
N LEU A 18 -8.29 5.84 8.75
CA LEU A 18 -7.54 5.06 9.71
C LEU A 18 -8.44 4.30 10.68
N SER A 19 -9.46 4.95 11.26
CA SER A 19 -10.36 4.31 12.24
C SER A 19 -11.05 3.06 11.67
N GLY A 20 -11.52 3.11 10.42
CA GLY A 20 -12.13 1.97 9.75
C GLY A 20 -11.14 0.84 9.50
N ALA A 21 -9.90 1.16 9.12
CA ALA A 21 -8.85 0.15 8.97
C ALA A 21 -8.52 -0.52 10.32
N LEU A 22 -8.36 0.26 11.39
CA LEU A 22 -8.01 -0.29 12.71
C LEU A 22 -9.10 -1.21 13.25
N GLU A 23 -10.38 -0.85 13.05
CA GLU A 23 -11.49 -1.70 13.48
C GLU A 23 -11.53 -3.00 12.66
N ALA A 24 -11.27 -2.93 11.36
CA ALA A 24 -11.18 -4.12 10.53
C ALA A 24 -10.03 -5.05 10.96
N VAL A 25 -8.88 -4.51 11.39
CA VAL A 25 -7.77 -5.33 11.94
C VAL A 25 -8.19 -6.05 13.21
N LYS A 26 -8.87 -5.38 14.15
CA LYS A 26 -9.37 -6.01 15.38
C LYS A 26 -10.35 -7.15 15.10
N LEU A 27 -11.11 -7.05 14.01
CA LEU A 27 -12.04 -8.07 13.56
C LEU A 27 -11.37 -9.20 12.75
N GLY A 28 -10.03 -9.24 12.68
CA GLY A 28 -9.29 -10.28 11.97
C GLY A 28 -9.48 -10.25 10.45
N ARG A 29 -9.71 -9.06 9.88
CA ARG A 29 -10.02 -8.90 8.45
C ARG A 29 -8.78 -8.56 7.64
N PHE A 30 -8.72 -9.06 6.42
CA PHE A 30 -7.67 -8.70 5.46
C PHE A 30 -7.99 -7.33 4.85
N ILE A 31 -7.03 -6.41 4.89
CA ILE A 31 -7.24 -5.02 4.48
C ILE A 31 -6.83 -4.81 3.02
N VAL A 32 -7.74 -4.21 2.25
CA VAL A 32 -7.48 -3.72 0.90
C VAL A 32 -7.54 -2.20 0.93
N LEU A 33 -6.39 -1.55 0.92
CA LEU A 33 -6.27 -0.09 1.00
C LEU A 33 -6.35 0.56 -0.38
N VAL A 34 -7.12 1.64 -0.46
CA VAL A 34 -7.34 2.44 -1.66
C VAL A 34 -7.02 3.89 -1.35
N ASP A 35 -5.99 4.40 -2.04
CA ASP A 35 -5.49 5.78 -1.99
C ASP A 35 -5.13 6.13 -3.44
N VAL A 36 -6.14 6.50 -4.22
CA VAL A 36 -6.05 6.62 -5.69
C VAL A 36 -5.03 7.69 -6.06
N ILE A 37 -4.98 8.75 -5.27
CA ILE A 37 -4.15 9.94 -5.48
C ILE A 37 -3.23 10.11 -4.26
N ASP A 38 -2.14 9.36 -4.15
CA ASP A 38 -1.56 8.48 -5.18
C ASP A 38 -0.84 7.24 -4.67
N MET A 39 -0.87 6.95 -3.37
CA MET A 39 -0.09 5.85 -2.81
C MET A 39 -0.48 4.49 -3.40
N SER A 40 -1.77 4.16 -3.51
CA SER A 40 -2.18 2.85 -4.04
C SER A 40 -1.83 2.74 -5.51
N THR A 41 -2.00 3.82 -6.28
CA THR A 41 -1.59 3.88 -7.69
C THR A 41 -0.08 3.73 -7.87
N THR A 42 0.72 4.33 -6.99
CA THR A 42 2.17 4.15 -6.98
C THR A 42 2.54 2.71 -6.63
N MET A 43 1.98 2.13 -5.56
CA MET A 43 2.27 0.74 -5.18
C MET A 43 1.95 -0.24 -6.30
N GLU A 44 0.81 -0.07 -6.97
CA GLU A 44 0.43 -0.92 -8.10
C GLU A 44 1.37 -0.72 -9.30
N GLY A 45 1.78 0.50 -9.60
CA GLY A 45 2.75 0.79 -10.65
C GLY A 45 4.13 0.16 -10.39
N LEU A 46 4.65 0.26 -9.16
CA LEU A 46 5.90 -0.37 -8.76
C LEU A 46 5.83 -1.89 -8.82
N ARG A 47 4.71 -2.46 -8.36
CA ARG A 47 4.47 -3.90 -8.38
C ARG A 47 4.46 -4.43 -9.80
N GLU A 48 3.79 -3.73 -10.72
CA GLU A 48 3.80 -4.06 -12.14
C GLU A 48 5.21 -3.97 -12.74
N ALA A 49 6.02 -3.01 -12.28
CA ALA A 49 7.41 -2.83 -12.70
C ALA A 49 8.39 -3.83 -12.06
N GLY A 50 7.92 -4.83 -11.30
CA GLY A 50 8.74 -5.91 -10.76
C GLY A 50 9.34 -5.64 -9.37
N ALA A 51 8.85 -4.62 -8.65
CA ALA A 51 9.28 -4.38 -7.27
C ALA A 51 9.04 -5.63 -6.41
N LEU A 52 10.09 -6.09 -5.74
CA LEU A 52 10.09 -7.30 -4.92
C LEU A 52 9.10 -7.19 -3.76
N LYS A 53 9.12 -6.04 -3.10
CA LYS A 53 8.26 -5.75 -1.96
C LYS A 53 8.14 -4.24 -1.79
N ILE A 54 6.97 -3.82 -1.33
CA ILE A 54 6.60 -2.42 -1.17
C ILE A 54 5.97 -2.27 0.21
N TRP A 55 6.48 -1.31 0.97
CA TRP A 55 6.05 -0.95 2.31
C TRP A 55 5.36 0.42 2.30
N GLY A 56 4.40 0.63 3.20
CA GLY A 56 3.81 1.94 3.47
C GLY A 56 4.18 2.45 4.85
N ALA A 57 4.41 3.75 4.99
CA ALA A 57 4.80 4.38 6.26
C ALA A 57 4.11 5.74 6.44
N ALA A 58 3.84 6.12 7.69
CA ALA A 58 3.41 7.48 8.01
C ALA A 58 4.57 8.50 7.81
N PRO A 59 4.29 9.76 7.47
CA PRO A 59 5.31 10.80 7.55
C PRO A 59 5.66 11.10 9.02
N VAL A 60 6.86 11.62 9.25
CA VAL A 60 7.25 12.11 10.58
C VAL A 60 6.30 13.24 11.04
N GLY A 61 6.02 13.30 12.34
CA GLY A 61 5.27 14.42 12.95
C GLY A 61 3.75 14.35 12.85
N LYS A 62 3.16 13.34 12.20
CA LYS A 62 1.68 13.24 12.08
C LYS A 62 0.98 12.79 13.37
N GLY A 63 1.68 12.06 14.24
CA GLY A 63 1.18 11.67 15.58
C GLY A 63 -0.08 10.79 15.56
N GLN A 64 -0.28 9.97 14.53
CA GLN A 64 -1.47 9.14 14.39
C GLN A 64 -1.35 7.84 15.21
N PRO A 65 -2.46 7.32 15.77
CA PRO A 65 -2.44 6.10 16.55
C PRO A 65 -1.77 4.92 15.84
N TYR A 66 -0.98 4.16 16.60
CA TYR A 66 -0.31 2.94 16.14
C TYR A 66 0.69 3.11 15.00
N THR A 67 1.05 4.33 14.60
CA THR A 67 2.09 4.55 13.58
C THR A 67 3.50 4.56 14.18
N ASN A 68 4.46 3.96 13.47
CA ASN A 68 5.87 4.04 13.79
C ASN A 68 6.72 3.89 12.51
N PRO A 69 6.94 4.98 11.76
CA PRO A 69 7.67 4.92 10.49
C PRO A 69 9.12 4.46 10.66
N TYR A 70 9.71 4.64 11.85
CA TYR A 70 11.03 4.10 12.17
C TYR A 70 11.05 2.57 12.13
N LEU A 71 10.04 1.90 12.69
CA LEU A 71 9.96 0.44 12.63
C LEU A 71 9.69 -0.09 11.23
N ILE A 72 8.93 0.63 10.40
CA ILE A 72 8.78 0.32 8.98
C ILE A 72 10.14 0.41 8.26
N GLY A 73 10.91 1.47 8.51
CA GLY A 73 12.25 1.62 7.96
C GLY A 73 13.18 0.45 8.33
N ARG A 74 13.16 0.04 9.61
CA ARG A 74 13.92 -1.13 10.07
C ARG A 74 13.47 -2.42 9.38
N ALA A 75 12.16 -2.65 9.26
CA ALA A 75 11.62 -3.84 8.61
C ALA A 75 12.04 -3.92 7.13
N ALA A 76 11.94 -2.81 6.40
CA ALA A 76 12.36 -2.72 5.01
C ALA A 76 13.86 -2.98 4.84
N ALA A 77 14.70 -2.43 5.72
CA ALA A 77 16.15 -2.64 5.68
C ALA A 77 16.54 -4.09 5.99
N LYS A 78 15.93 -4.72 6.99
CA LYS A 78 16.15 -6.15 7.29
C LYS A 78 15.77 -7.04 6.11
N GLU A 79 14.64 -6.75 5.47
CA GLU A 79 14.22 -7.49 4.28
C GLU A 79 15.19 -7.30 3.11
N ALA A 80 15.67 -6.08 2.90
CA ALA A 80 16.65 -5.76 1.87
C ALA A 80 17.97 -6.50 2.08
N THR A 81 18.48 -6.52 3.31
CA THR A 81 19.67 -7.27 3.68
C THR A 81 19.47 -8.77 3.46
N LYS A 82 18.33 -9.33 3.90
CA LYS A 82 18.00 -10.75 3.69
C LYS A 82 17.91 -11.13 2.21
N LYS A 83 17.43 -10.21 1.37
CA LYS A 83 17.24 -10.41 -0.07
C LYS A 83 18.41 -9.92 -0.91
N ASN A 84 19.46 -9.39 -0.29
CA ASN A 84 20.61 -8.76 -0.93
C ASN A 84 20.18 -7.77 -2.03
N THR A 85 19.30 -6.84 -1.69
CA THR A 85 18.77 -5.85 -2.65
C THR A 85 18.78 -4.43 -2.08
N GLN A 86 18.43 -3.47 -2.94
CA GLN A 86 18.38 -2.04 -2.67
C GLN A 86 17.02 -1.61 -2.12
N VAL A 87 17.03 -0.64 -1.21
CA VAL A 87 15.83 0.07 -0.73
C VAL A 87 15.75 1.47 -1.33
N PHE A 88 14.59 1.81 -1.88
CA PHE A 88 14.24 3.16 -2.32
C PHE A 88 13.12 3.71 -1.44
N VAL A 89 13.13 5.02 -1.23
CA VAL A 89 12.07 5.72 -0.51
C VAL A 89 11.29 6.57 -1.50
N ILE A 90 9.97 6.55 -1.40
CA ILE A 90 9.08 7.38 -2.18
C ILE A 90 8.31 8.24 -1.19
N ALA A 91 8.29 9.55 -1.39
CA ALA A 91 7.64 10.45 -0.45
C ALA A 91 6.99 11.64 -1.14
N GLU A 92 6.00 12.21 -0.46
CA GLU A 92 5.44 13.52 -0.76
C GLU A 92 6.42 14.64 -0.37
N PRO A 93 6.32 15.84 -0.97
CA PRO A 93 5.34 16.25 -1.97
C PRO A 93 5.67 15.75 -3.40
N ARG A 94 4.64 15.75 -4.26
CA ARG A 94 4.78 15.43 -5.70
C ARG A 94 5.76 16.36 -6.39
N VAL A 95 5.52 17.66 -6.22
CA VAL A 95 6.36 18.76 -6.70
C VAL A 95 7.02 19.37 -5.48
N GLY A 96 8.34 19.46 -5.49
CA GLY A 96 9.13 19.92 -4.34
C GLY A 96 10.53 19.35 -4.36
N LYS A 97 11.31 19.73 -3.35
CA LYS A 97 12.73 19.39 -3.27
C LYS A 97 12.97 18.00 -2.67
N LEU A 98 14.16 17.44 -2.88
CA LEU A 98 14.52 16.15 -2.30
C LEU A 98 14.61 16.23 -0.78
N GLU A 99 15.06 17.37 -0.25
CA GLU A 99 15.20 17.62 1.18
C GLU A 99 13.84 17.57 1.90
N GLU A 100 12.79 18.16 1.32
CA GLU A 100 11.43 18.12 1.87
C GLU A 100 10.88 16.69 1.95
N ARG A 101 11.17 15.87 0.92
CA ARG A 101 10.81 14.45 0.90
C ARG A 101 11.59 13.66 1.94
N ALA A 102 12.88 13.95 2.09
CA ALA A 102 13.75 13.32 3.07
C ALA A 102 13.31 13.66 4.51
N GLU A 103 12.92 14.91 4.76
CA GLU A 103 12.39 15.35 6.05
C GLU A 103 11.10 14.58 6.41
N ARG A 104 10.13 14.55 5.49
CA ARG A 104 8.88 13.79 5.69
C ARG A 104 9.12 12.30 5.92
N ALA A 105 10.10 11.73 5.23
CA ALA A 105 10.52 10.34 5.39
C ALA A 105 11.49 10.10 6.56
N GLY A 106 11.79 11.12 7.38
CA GLY A 106 12.88 11.07 8.36
C GLY A 106 12.83 9.86 9.31
N GLY A 107 11.64 9.45 9.74
CA GLY A 107 11.44 8.24 10.55
C GLY A 107 11.91 6.98 9.83
N VAL A 108 11.45 6.77 8.58
CA VAL A 108 11.85 5.64 7.74
C VAL A 108 13.36 5.66 7.49
N LEU A 109 13.92 6.83 7.15
CA LEU A 109 15.35 6.98 6.87
C LEU A 109 16.21 6.62 8.09
N ALA A 110 15.80 7.08 9.28
CA ALA A 110 16.46 6.72 10.53
C ALA A 110 16.42 5.21 10.79
N GLY A 111 15.26 4.57 10.60
CA GLY A 111 15.11 3.13 10.77
C GLY A 111 15.98 2.32 9.80
N ILE A 112 16.06 2.74 8.54
CA ILE A 112 16.92 2.08 7.54
C ILE A 112 18.40 2.21 7.91
N LYS A 113 18.80 3.42 8.34
CA LYS A 113 20.19 3.72 8.74
C LYS A 113 20.62 2.91 9.96
N ASP A 114 19.76 2.75 10.96
CA ASP A 114 20.07 2.02 12.19
C ASP A 114 20.24 0.51 11.96
N GLU A 115 19.65 -0.03 10.89
CA GLU A 115 19.89 -1.41 10.43
C GLU A 115 21.13 -1.53 9.53
N GLY A 116 21.94 -0.47 9.43
CA GLY A 116 23.18 -0.45 8.64
C GLY A 116 22.98 -0.42 7.12
N HIS A 117 21.74 -0.18 6.66
CA HIS A 117 21.43 -0.14 5.23
C HIS A 117 21.42 1.31 4.71
N LYS A 118 21.65 1.49 3.41
CA LYS A 118 21.63 2.82 2.75
C LYS A 118 20.47 2.89 1.78
N VAL A 119 19.76 4.02 1.77
CA VAL A 119 18.74 4.30 0.77
C VAL A 119 19.41 4.58 -0.57
N SER A 120 18.96 3.91 -1.62
CA SER A 120 19.52 4.01 -2.98
C SER A 120 18.93 5.17 -3.79
N GLY A 121 17.80 5.73 -3.36
CA GLY A 121 17.20 6.92 -3.96
C GLY A 121 15.93 7.34 -3.21
N ILE A 122 15.63 8.64 -3.29
CA ILE A 122 14.39 9.23 -2.77
C ILE A 122 13.62 9.83 -3.96
N TRP A 123 12.43 9.29 -4.24
CA TRP A 123 11.62 9.66 -5.40
C TRP A 123 10.28 10.31 -4.99
N PRO A 124 9.69 11.15 -5.84
CA PRO A 124 8.37 11.69 -5.60
C PRO A 124 7.28 10.62 -5.75
N ASN A 125 6.24 10.72 -4.93
CA ASN A 125 4.99 10.00 -5.17
C ASN A 125 4.28 10.65 -6.37
N LEU A 126 4.26 10.01 -7.53
CA LEU A 126 3.65 10.49 -8.77
C LEU A 126 2.67 9.48 -9.39
N GLY A 127 2.05 8.64 -8.56
CA GLY A 127 1.29 7.49 -9.04
C GLY A 127 2.15 6.53 -9.86
N ALA A 128 1.58 5.99 -10.94
CA ALA A 128 2.24 5.01 -11.80
C ALA A 128 3.54 5.52 -12.45
N GLU A 129 3.69 6.84 -12.62
CA GLU A 129 4.87 7.46 -13.21
C GLU A 129 6.12 7.29 -12.32
N THR A 130 5.94 7.07 -11.01
CA THR A 130 7.03 6.76 -10.09
C THR A 130 7.82 5.52 -10.52
N ALA A 131 7.18 4.59 -11.25
CA ALA A 131 7.83 3.41 -11.80
C ALA A 131 8.93 3.73 -12.83
N LYS A 132 9.00 4.96 -13.36
CA LYS A 132 9.97 5.36 -14.39
C LYS A 132 11.32 5.83 -13.85
N PHE A 133 11.44 6.15 -12.55
CA PHE A 133 12.68 6.71 -11.99
C PHE A 133 13.83 5.71 -11.91
N THR A 134 13.54 4.41 -11.86
CA THR A 134 14.56 3.36 -11.84
C THR A 134 13.98 2.04 -12.36
N ASN A 135 14.83 1.09 -12.73
CA ASN A 135 14.39 -0.29 -12.96
C ASN A 135 14.00 -0.89 -11.60
N TRP A 136 12.74 -1.27 -11.40
CA TRP A 136 12.23 -1.78 -10.11
C TRP A 136 12.39 -3.28 -9.90
N GLN A 137 12.83 -4.02 -10.91
CA GLN A 137 13.03 -5.46 -10.83
C GLN A 137 13.89 -5.83 -9.61
N ASP A 138 13.33 -6.67 -8.76
CA ASP A 138 13.95 -7.20 -7.53
C ASP A 138 14.33 -6.16 -6.46
N LYS A 139 13.74 -4.96 -6.49
CA LYS A 139 14.02 -3.89 -5.50
C LYS A 139 12.91 -3.69 -4.48
N LEU A 140 13.27 -3.12 -3.34
CA LEU A 140 12.36 -2.73 -2.27
C LEU A 140 12.01 -1.24 -2.35
N ALA A 141 10.75 -0.92 -2.05
CA ALA A 141 10.27 0.44 -1.92
C ALA A 141 9.60 0.67 -0.55
N VAL A 142 9.78 1.86 0.02
CA VAL A 142 8.98 2.35 1.16
C VAL A 142 8.29 3.64 0.72
N ILE A 143 6.95 3.65 0.72
CA ILE A 143 6.15 4.82 0.36
C ILE A 143 5.69 5.52 1.63
N VAL A 144 6.06 6.79 1.75
CA VAL A 144 5.68 7.70 2.83
C VAL A 144 4.59 8.62 2.32
N SER A 145 3.36 8.44 2.78
CA SER A 145 2.23 9.29 2.41
C SER A 145 1.32 9.61 3.58
N ASP A 146 0.64 10.74 3.49
CA ASP A 146 -0.21 11.22 4.56
C ASP A 146 -1.36 10.26 4.90
N ALA A 147 -2.21 9.91 3.94
CA ALA A 147 -3.39 9.09 4.21
C ALA A 147 -3.06 7.59 4.20
N GLY A 148 -2.77 7.04 3.02
CA GLY A 148 -2.54 5.60 2.90
C GLY A 148 -1.32 5.10 3.67
N GLY A 149 -0.22 5.87 3.71
CA GLY A 149 1.02 5.51 4.39
C GLY A 149 0.80 5.33 5.89
N THR A 150 0.06 6.25 6.49
CA THR A 150 -0.41 6.17 7.87
C THR A 150 -1.24 4.92 8.14
N ILE A 151 -2.18 4.58 7.25
CA ILE A 151 -3.03 3.39 7.41
C ILE A 151 -2.19 2.12 7.32
N TYR A 152 -1.32 2.03 6.32
CA TYR A 152 -0.45 0.86 6.14
C TYR A 152 0.43 0.64 7.37
N ASP A 153 1.10 1.71 7.83
CA ASP A 153 1.96 1.69 9.01
C ASP A 153 1.19 1.18 10.23
N ALA A 154 0.06 1.80 10.54
CA ALA A 154 -0.77 1.42 11.69
C ALA A 154 -1.31 -0.01 11.62
N VAL A 155 -1.76 -0.46 10.44
CA VAL A 155 -2.23 -1.83 10.23
C VAL A 155 -1.09 -2.83 10.46
N TRP A 156 0.11 -2.55 9.93
CA TRP A 156 1.28 -3.41 10.12
C TRP A 156 1.70 -3.48 11.59
N GLN A 157 1.70 -2.34 12.28
CA GLN A 157 2.05 -2.23 13.69
C GLN A 157 1.07 -2.97 14.61
N MET A 158 -0.18 -3.10 14.20
CA MET A 158 -1.18 -3.93 14.88
C MET A 158 -1.11 -5.43 14.50
N GLY A 159 -0.16 -5.84 13.67
CA GLY A 159 -0.05 -7.22 13.18
C GLY A 159 -1.07 -7.59 12.11
N GLY A 160 -1.77 -6.61 11.53
CA GLY A 160 -2.75 -6.83 10.47
C GLY A 160 -2.10 -7.11 9.11
N GLN A 161 -2.89 -7.66 8.20
CA GLN A 161 -2.49 -7.93 6.82
C GLN A 161 -3.13 -6.92 5.88
N ILE A 162 -2.33 -6.40 4.94
CA ILE A 162 -2.75 -5.33 4.03
C ILE A 162 -2.15 -5.49 2.64
N THR A 163 -2.94 -5.15 1.63
CA THR A 163 -2.47 -4.86 0.25
C THR A 163 -3.12 -3.58 -0.24
N THR A 164 -2.57 -3.02 -1.31
CA THR A 164 -3.21 -1.93 -2.07
C THR A 164 -3.98 -2.46 -3.26
N VAL A 165 -4.97 -1.67 -3.72
CA VAL A 165 -5.60 -1.76 -5.04
C VAL A 165 -5.84 -0.34 -5.56
N THR A 166 -5.74 -0.13 -6.87
CA THR A 166 -6.14 1.11 -7.53
C THR A 166 -7.16 0.83 -8.64
N VAL A 167 -7.99 1.84 -8.91
CA VAL A 167 -8.86 1.89 -10.10
C VAL A 167 -8.24 2.72 -11.22
N ALA A 168 -7.16 3.45 -10.93
CA ALA A 168 -6.43 4.21 -11.92
C ALA A 168 -5.61 3.29 -12.85
N ARG A 169 -5.29 3.80 -14.04
CA ARG A 169 -4.37 3.11 -14.94
C ARG A 169 -2.95 3.08 -14.36
N THR A 170 -2.24 1.99 -14.60
CA THR A 170 -0.80 1.88 -14.38
C THR A 170 -0.08 1.88 -15.73
N MET A 171 1.19 1.49 -15.77
CA MET A 171 2.02 1.59 -16.98
C MET A 171 1.48 0.75 -18.14
N GLN A 172 1.12 -0.52 -17.88
CA GLN A 172 0.64 -1.49 -18.86
C GLN A 172 -0.84 -1.83 -18.65
N MET A 173 -1.38 -1.68 -17.43
CA MET A 173 -2.79 -2.00 -17.16
C MET A 173 -3.71 -0.80 -17.44
N LYS A 174 -4.59 -0.97 -18.43
CA LYS A 174 -5.58 0.03 -18.87
C LYS A 174 -7.00 -0.41 -18.49
N GLY A 175 -7.93 0.56 -18.50
CA GLY A 175 -9.33 0.32 -18.16
C GLY A 175 -9.48 -0.25 -16.75
N SER A 176 -10.29 -1.31 -16.59
CA SER A 176 -10.53 -1.96 -15.29
C SER A 176 -9.50 -3.03 -14.92
N LEU A 177 -8.43 -3.20 -15.70
CA LEU A 177 -7.50 -4.32 -15.51
C LEU A 177 -6.73 -4.23 -14.18
N ALA A 178 -6.28 -3.03 -13.79
CA ALA A 178 -5.59 -2.81 -12.51
C ALA A 178 -6.48 -3.19 -11.32
N ALA A 179 -7.75 -2.76 -11.35
CA ALA A 179 -8.75 -3.09 -10.34
C ALA A 179 -9.00 -4.61 -10.26
N LYS A 180 -9.19 -5.28 -11.40
CA LYS A 180 -9.42 -6.73 -11.46
C LYS A 180 -8.24 -7.52 -10.90
N LYS A 181 -7.03 -7.22 -11.38
CA LYS A 181 -5.80 -7.88 -10.92
C LYS A 181 -5.51 -7.60 -9.46
N GLY A 182 -5.81 -6.39 -8.99
CA GLY A 182 -5.67 -6.02 -7.59
C GLY A 182 -6.61 -6.80 -6.67
N ILE A 183 -7.89 -6.92 -7.03
CA ILE A 183 -8.87 -7.70 -6.25
C ILE A 183 -8.55 -9.19 -6.28
N GLU A 184 -8.23 -9.75 -7.45
CA GLU A 184 -7.79 -11.14 -7.60
C GLU A 184 -6.61 -11.44 -6.65
N ARG A 185 -5.60 -10.57 -6.63
CA ARG A 185 -4.46 -10.69 -5.72
C ARG A 185 -4.88 -10.59 -4.26
N ALA A 186 -5.75 -9.63 -3.91
CA ALA A 186 -6.22 -9.46 -2.54
C ALA A 186 -6.95 -10.70 -2.02
N ILE A 187 -7.82 -11.30 -2.84
CA ILE A 187 -8.52 -12.55 -2.50
C ILE A 187 -7.52 -13.68 -2.26
N ASN A 188 -6.55 -13.84 -3.17
CA ASN A 188 -5.52 -14.87 -3.03
C ASN A 188 -4.66 -14.69 -1.78
N MET A 189 -4.34 -13.45 -1.41
CA MET A 189 -3.58 -13.14 -0.19
C MET A 189 -4.39 -13.32 1.09
N ALA A 190 -5.70 -13.04 1.06
CA ALA A 190 -6.58 -13.16 2.21
C ALA A 190 -6.86 -14.62 2.60
N GLY A 191 -6.87 -15.53 1.61
CA GLY A 191 -7.28 -16.91 1.82
C GLY A 191 -8.72 -16.97 2.33
N ASP A 192 -8.92 -17.56 3.51
CA ASP A 192 -10.23 -17.64 4.17
C ASP A 192 -10.61 -16.37 4.97
N SER A 193 -9.70 -15.41 5.12
CA SER A 193 -9.94 -14.20 5.90
C SER A 193 -10.95 -13.29 5.19
N PRO A 194 -11.94 -12.71 5.89
CA PRO A 194 -12.87 -11.78 5.26
C PRO A 194 -12.17 -10.47 4.87
N LEU A 195 -12.56 -9.88 3.73
CA LEU A 195 -11.92 -8.67 3.20
C LEU A 195 -12.62 -7.39 3.68
N THR A 196 -11.84 -6.37 4.02
CA THR A 196 -12.31 -4.98 4.12
C THR A 196 -11.61 -4.12 3.10
N ILE A 197 -12.37 -3.47 2.20
CA ILE A 197 -11.85 -2.44 1.32
C ILE A 197 -11.94 -1.09 2.04
N VAL A 198 -10.81 -0.41 2.20
CA VAL A 198 -10.70 0.82 2.97
C VAL A 198 -10.31 1.98 2.05
N ALA A 199 -11.15 3.00 2.00
CA ALA A 199 -10.81 4.28 1.40
C ALA A 199 -9.88 5.04 2.36
N ALA A 200 -8.72 5.48 1.88
CA ALA A 200 -7.72 6.12 2.73
C ALA A 200 -8.24 7.42 3.35
N SER A 201 -9.10 8.14 2.64
CA SER A 201 -9.80 9.32 3.15
C SER A 201 -11.28 9.34 2.74
N SER A 202 -12.18 9.54 3.70
CA SER A 202 -13.60 9.82 3.42
C SER A 202 -13.83 11.19 2.79
N ASN A 203 -12.82 12.07 2.82
CA ASN A 203 -12.86 13.39 2.20
C ASN A 203 -12.29 13.39 0.76
N ALA A 204 -11.72 12.26 0.32
CA ALA A 204 -11.23 12.07 -1.04
C ALA A 204 -12.30 11.31 -1.84
N ILE A 205 -13.03 12.03 -2.70
CA ILE A 205 -14.15 11.44 -3.46
C ILE A 205 -13.68 10.31 -4.38
N GLU A 206 -12.47 10.44 -4.92
CA GLU A 206 -11.81 9.42 -5.73
C GLU A 206 -11.61 8.11 -4.97
N ASP A 207 -11.25 8.16 -3.68
CA ASP A 207 -11.10 6.96 -2.84
C ASP A 207 -12.45 6.35 -2.53
N VAL A 208 -13.43 7.19 -2.16
CA VAL A 208 -14.80 6.76 -1.84
C VAL A 208 -15.45 6.06 -3.02
N LEU A 209 -15.35 6.63 -4.22
CA LEU A 209 -15.90 6.02 -5.44
C LEU A 209 -15.11 4.77 -5.85
N ALA A 210 -13.79 4.77 -5.66
CA ALA A 210 -12.96 3.62 -5.98
C ALA A 210 -13.31 2.40 -5.11
N VAL A 211 -13.52 2.56 -3.79
CA VAL A 211 -13.91 1.42 -2.95
C VAL A 211 -15.30 0.88 -3.29
N GLN A 212 -16.24 1.75 -3.68
CA GLN A 212 -17.56 1.32 -4.15
C GLN A 212 -17.46 0.53 -5.45
N TYR A 213 -16.69 1.02 -6.41
CA TYR A 213 -16.45 0.33 -7.68
C TYR A 213 -15.78 -1.03 -7.46
N LEU A 214 -14.76 -1.10 -6.60
CA LEU A 214 -14.05 -2.33 -6.28
C LEU A 214 -14.96 -3.34 -5.56
N ALA A 215 -15.85 -2.87 -4.68
CA ALA A 215 -16.84 -3.73 -4.04
C ALA A 215 -17.85 -4.30 -5.04
N GLN A 216 -18.34 -3.49 -5.98
CA GLN A 216 -19.19 -3.98 -7.07
C GLN A 216 -18.45 -5.02 -7.92
N LEU A 217 -17.20 -4.73 -8.29
CA LEU A 217 -16.35 -5.64 -9.04
C LEU A 217 -16.15 -6.97 -8.31
N TYR A 218 -15.94 -6.93 -6.99
CA TYR A 218 -15.85 -8.12 -6.14
C TYR A 218 -17.14 -8.93 -6.22
N LEU A 219 -18.29 -8.32 -5.90
CA LEU A 219 -19.58 -9.00 -5.81
C LEU A 219 -20.06 -9.60 -7.15
N SER A 220 -19.68 -8.98 -8.27
CA SER A 220 -20.05 -9.43 -9.62
C SER A 220 -19.19 -10.57 -10.16
N ASN A 221 -17.95 -10.75 -9.69
CA ASN A 221 -16.99 -11.66 -10.32
C ASN A 221 -16.43 -12.75 -9.39
N TYR A 222 -16.66 -12.64 -8.08
CA TYR A 222 -16.16 -13.55 -7.06
C TYR A 222 -17.29 -13.85 -6.06
#